data_AF-A0A0C9SKY5-F1
#
_entry.id   AF-A0A0C9SKY5-F1
#
_cell.length_a   1.000
_cell.length_b   1.000
_cell.length_c   1.000
_cell.angle_alpha   90.00
_cell.angle_beta   90.00
_cell.angle_gamma   90.00
#
_symmetry.space_group_name_H-M   'P 1'
#
loop_
_entity.id
_entity.type
_entity.pdbx_description
1 polymer ?
#
loop_
_entity_poly.entity_id
_entity_poly.type
_entity_poly.pdbx_seq_one_letter_code
_entity_poly.pdbx_strand_id
1 'polypeptide(L)'
;MLYDQYVFKQSAEENVYVRKCYGFETITSNMQQACDGLTHLTISAAARFAPAPSRDTLKSQVHDAWITLRHQIPALACQNFRFPAPDNHFAFRYTVPRSSVDAYAWAKDTVVFHHHHPQSLYQKHCELRDKRWWPCLGGHHVAELHVSPSPIGWQFRCVSMLFSSETLN
;
A
#
# COMPACT_ATOMS: atom_id res chain seq x y z
N MET A 1 -20.34 -15.38 -18.03
CA MET A 1 -19.33 -16.05 -17.18
C MET A 1 -19.18 -15.25 -15.89
N LEU A 2 -19.28 -15.89 -14.73
CA LEU A 2 -19.25 -15.23 -13.40
C LEU A 2 -17.84 -14.76 -12.99
N TYR A 3 -16.78 -15.26 -13.63
CA TYR A 3 -15.38 -14.97 -13.30
C TYR A 3 -14.93 -13.55 -13.68
N ASP A 4 -15.56 -12.98 -14.70
CA ASP A 4 -15.22 -11.68 -15.27
C ASP A 4 -15.21 -10.51 -14.29
N GLN A 5 -15.93 -10.63 -13.17
CA GLN A 5 -16.02 -9.58 -12.16
C GLN A 5 -14.82 -9.56 -11.19
N TYR A 6 -14.00 -10.61 -11.21
CA TYR A 6 -12.83 -10.77 -10.33
C TYR A 6 -11.50 -10.46 -11.02
N VAL A 7 -11.54 -10.11 -12.31
CA VAL A 7 -10.38 -9.61 -13.07
C VAL A 7 -10.51 -8.10 -13.22
N PHE A 8 -9.39 -7.38 -13.23
CA PHE A 8 -9.41 -5.94 -13.45
C PHE A 8 -10.01 -5.60 -14.82
N LYS A 9 -11.03 -4.74 -14.82
CA LYS A 9 -11.63 -4.17 -16.02
C LYS A 9 -11.66 -2.66 -15.90
N GLN A 10 -11.46 -1.99 -17.02
CA GLN A 10 -11.63 -0.55 -17.08
C GLN A 10 -13.06 -0.17 -16.67
N SER A 11 -13.19 0.81 -15.78
CA SER A 11 -14.48 1.35 -15.36
C SER A 11 -14.99 2.36 -16.41
N ALA A 12 -16.11 3.04 -16.12
CA ALA A 12 -16.58 4.15 -16.95
C ALA A 12 -15.62 5.36 -16.94
N GLU A 13 -14.78 5.47 -15.90
CA GLU A 13 -13.77 6.50 -15.81
C GLU A 13 -12.49 6.09 -16.55
N GLU A 14 -11.96 7.01 -17.35
CA GLU A 14 -10.71 6.77 -18.08
C GLU A 14 -9.55 6.55 -17.10
N ASN A 15 -8.70 5.55 -17.38
CA ASN A 15 -7.53 5.17 -16.58
C ASN A 15 -7.86 4.53 -15.21
N VAL A 16 -9.13 4.21 -14.94
CA VAL A 16 -9.53 3.53 -13.70
C VAL A 16 -9.91 2.08 -14.00
N TYR A 17 -9.33 1.16 -13.27
CA TYR A 17 -9.58 -0.28 -13.37
C TYR A 17 -10.14 -0.80 -12.05
N VAL A 18 -11.16 -1.65 -12.11
CA VAL A 18 -11.82 -2.21 -10.93
C VAL A 18 -11.97 -3.72 -11.03
N ARG A 19 -11.94 -4.39 -9.88
CA ARG A 19 -12.35 -5.79 -9.73
C ARG A 19 -12.96 -6.04 -8.36
N LYS A 20 -13.88 -7.00 -8.27
CA LYS A 20 -14.38 -7.47 -6.98
C LYS A 20 -13.28 -8.25 -6.25
N CYS A 21 -13.26 -8.09 -4.93
CA CYS A 21 -12.51 -8.95 -4.05
C CYS A 21 -13.16 -10.35 -4.04
N TYR A 22 -12.34 -11.39 -3.92
CA TYR A 22 -12.82 -12.76 -3.81
C TYR A 22 -12.07 -13.55 -2.73
N GLY A 23 -12.72 -14.59 -2.21
CA GLY A 23 -12.12 -15.50 -1.23
C GLY A 23 -11.54 -14.77 -0.01
N PHE A 24 -10.23 -14.95 0.22
CA PHE A 24 -9.51 -14.37 1.35
C PHE A 24 -9.47 -12.84 1.32
N GLU A 25 -9.52 -12.21 0.15
CA GLU A 25 -9.56 -10.75 0.02
C GLU A 25 -10.84 -10.19 0.63
N THR A 26 -11.97 -10.86 0.42
CA THR A 26 -13.26 -10.46 1.01
C THR A 26 -13.26 -10.66 2.53
N ILE A 27 -12.71 -11.78 3.01
CA ILE A 27 -12.64 -12.06 4.46
C ILE A 27 -11.76 -11.01 5.16
N THR A 28 -10.56 -10.76 4.64
CA THR A 28 -9.64 -9.75 5.19
C THR A 28 -10.23 -8.35 5.12
N SER A 29 -10.82 -7.95 3.98
CA SER A 29 -11.48 -6.64 3.85
C SER A 29 -12.58 -6.43 4.90
N ASN A 30 -13.40 -7.45 5.16
CA ASN A 30 -14.43 -7.40 6.22
C ASN A 30 -13.79 -7.26 7.61
N MET A 31 -12.78 -8.07 7.93
CA MET A 31 -12.11 -8.02 9.23
C MET A 31 -11.39 -6.69 9.45
N GLN A 32 -10.71 -6.17 8.43
CA GLN A 32 -10.07 -4.86 8.46
C GLN A 32 -11.08 -3.75 8.68
N GLN A 33 -12.24 -3.82 8.03
CA GLN A 33 -13.29 -2.83 8.20
C GLN A 33 -13.95 -2.91 9.58
N ALA A 34 -14.17 -4.11 10.12
CA ALA A 34 -14.88 -4.32 11.38
C ALA A 34 -13.98 -4.22 12.63
N CYS A 35 -12.67 -4.40 12.47
CA CYS A 35 -11.70 -4.48 13.56
C CYS A 35 -10.48 -3.59 13.29
N ASP A 36 -10.70 -2.37 12.77
CA ASP A 36 -9.69 -1.30 12.63
C ASP A 36 -8.33 -1.77 12.09
N GLY A 37 -8.37 -2.45 10.94
CA GLY A 37 -7.17 -2.91 10.25
C GLY A 37 -6.67 -4.29 10.68
N LEU A 38 -7.42 -5.07 11.46
CA LEU A 38 -7.10 -6.49 11.69
C LEU A 38 -6.83 -7.21 10.35
N THR A 39 -5.72 -7.95 10.26
CA THR A 39 -5.15 -8.61 9.06
C THR A 39 -4.20 -7.77 8.19
N HIS A 40 -3.80 -6.56 8.63
CA HIS A 40 -2.65 -5.88 8.03
C HIS A 40 -1.40 -6.76 8.07
N LEU A 41 -0.75 -6.90 6.92
CA LEU A 41 0.56 -7.51 6.79
C LEU A 41 1.63 -6.43 6.96
N THR A 42 2.65 -6.70 7.77
CA THR A 42 3.83 -5.83 7.89
C THR A 42 5.08 -6.61 7.53
N ILE A 43 5.77 -6.19 6.48
CA ILE A 43 7.07 -6.72 6.09
C ILE A 43 8.12 -5.68 6.44
N SER A 44 9.14 -6.09 7.20
CA SER A 44 10.18 -5.18 7.71
C SER A 44 11.57 -5.61 7.28
N ALA A 45 12.41 -4.64 6.92
CA ALA A 45 13.82 -4.85 6.66
C ALA A 45 14.64 -3.73 7.32
N ALA A 46 15.86 -4.05 7.76
CA ALA A 46 16.83 -3.06 8.20
C ALA A 46 18.08 -3.17 7.33
N ALA A 47 18.64 -2.02 6.96
CA ALA A 47 19.79 -1.95 6.08
C ALA A 47 20.82 -0.96 6.62
N ARG A 48 22.09 -1.33 6.45
CA ARG A 48 23.24 -0.47 6.67
C ARG A 48 23.91 -0.21 5.33
N PHE A 49 24.03 1.07 4.96
CA PHE A 49 24.67 1.47 3.71
C PHE A 49 26.12 1.90 3.97
N ALA A 50 27.02 1.58 3.04
CA ALA A 50 28.41 1.99 3.05
C ALA A 50 28.79 2.54 1.66
N PRO A 51 28.96 3.88 1.48
CA PRO A 51 28.77 4.94 2.48
C PRO A 51 27.30 5.14 2.86
N ALA A 52 27.05 5.77 4.02
CA ALA A 52 25.69 6.11 4.46
C ALA A 52 25.15 7.28 3.61
N PRO A 53 23.98 7.13 2.94
CA PRO A 53 23.41 8.22 2.16
C PRO A 53 22.88 9.32 3.08
N SER A 54 22.84 10.55 2.56
CA SER A 54 22.07 11.62 3.20
C SER A 54 20.58 11.25 3.24
N ARG A 55 19.83 11.82 4.19
CA ARG A 55 18.38 11.61 4.29
C ARG A 55 17.66 12.00 2.99
N ASP A 56 18.05 13.12 2.38
CA ASP A 56 17.39 13.63 1.17
C ASP A 56 17.71 12.75 -0.05
N THR A 57 18.95 12.28 -0.16
CA THR A 57 19.33 11.29 -1.18
C THR A 57 18.53 10.01 -1.01
N LEU A 58 18.44 9.47 0.20
CA LEU A 58 17.67 8.26 0.47
C LEU A 58 16.18 8.47 0.19
N LYS A 59 15.63 9.62 0.56
CA LYS A 59 14.23 9.96 0.33
C LYS A 59 13.88 9.99 -1.15
N SER A 60 14.72 10.63 -1.98
CA SER A 60 14.55 10.62 -3.43
C SER A 60 14.58 9.19 -3.97
N GLN A 61 15.63 8.43 -3.61
CA GLN A 61 15.81 7.06 -4.11
C GLN A 61 14.69 6.11 -3.70
N VAL A 62 14.15 6.26 -2.48
CA VAL A 62 13.01 5.46 -2.02
C VAL A 62 11.76 5.79 -2.82
N HIS A 63 11.47 7.07 -3.11
CA HIS A 63 10.32 7.42 -3.95
C HIS A 63 10.45 6.81 -5.34
N ASP A 64 11.63 6.91 -5.96
CA ASP A 64 11.89 6.36 -7.30
C ASP A 64 11.73 4.83 -7.31
N ALA A 65 12.26 4.15 -6.29
CA ALA A 65 12.09 2.70 -6.13
C ALA A 65 10.63 2.31 -5.90
N TRP A 66 9.87 3.09 -5.13
CA TRP A 66 8.47 2.83 -4.85
C TRP A 66 7.58 3.02 -6.09
N ILE A 67 7.87 4.03 -6.92
CA ILE A 67 7.22 4.23 -8.22
C ILE A 67 7.52 3.07 -9.17
N THR A 68 8.79 2.65 -9.22
CA THR A 68 9.21 1.51 -10.03
C THR A 68 8.48 0.23 -9.60
N LEU A 69 8.39 0.00 -8.28
CA LEU A 69 7.65 -1.13 -7.73
C LEU A 69 6.16 -1.07 -8.07
N ARG A 70 5.52 0.11 -8.01
CA ARG A 70 4.12 0.27 -8.46
C ARG A 70 3.93 -0.05 -9.93
N HIS A 71 4.90 0.29 -10.78
CA HIS A 71 4.83 -0.06 -12.19
C HIS A 71 4.87 -1.58 -12.40
N GLN A 72 5.70 -2.28 -11.63
CA GLN A 72 5.81 -3.75 -11.67
C GLN A 72 4.64 -4.46 -10.97
N ILE A 73 4.12 -3.87 -9.90
CA ILE A 73 3.06 -4.43 -9.04
C ILE A 73 1.98 -3.35 -8.83
N PRO A 74 1.11 -3.11 -9.83
CA PRO A 74 0.06 -2.09 -9.75
C PRO A 74 -0.86 -2.21 -8.55
N ALA A 75 -1.10 -3.46 -8.09
CA ALA A 75 -1.98 -3.75 -6.98
C ALA A 75 -1.56 -3.08 -5.66
N LEU A 76 -0.29 -2.71 -5.52
CA LEU A 76 0.23 -1.98 -4.37
C LEU A 76 -0.38 -0.56 -4.23
N ALA A 77 -0.83 0.01 -5.35
CA ALA A 77 -1.51 1.31 -5.40
C ALA A 77 -3.02 1.19 -5.63
N CYS A 78 -3.61 0.02 -5.40
CA CYS A 78 -5.06 -0.10 -5.34
C CYS A 78 -5.60 0.62 -4.11
N GLN A 79 -6.87 1.02 -4.19
CA GLN A 79 -7.68 1.41 -3.04
C GLN A 79 -8.83 0.42 -2.91
N ASN A 80 -9.21 0.12 -1.68
CA ASN A 80 -10.43 -0.62 -1.42
C ASN A 80 -11.64 0.31 -1.51
N PHE A 81 -12.70 -0.19 -2.09
CA PHE A 81 -14.02 0.43 -2.04
C PHE A 81 -15.09 -0.64 -1.93
N ARG A 82 -16.33 -0.22 -1.73
CA ARG A 82 -17.49 -1.10 -1.71
C ARG A 82 -18.46 -0.68 -2.79
N PHE A 83 -18.90 -1.62 -3.62
CA PHE A 83 -19.98 -1.35 -4.56
C PHE A 83 -21.26 -0.99 -3.79
N PRO A 84 -22.09 -0.07 -4.32
CA PRO A 84 -23.36 0.26 -3.70
C PRO A 84 -24.32 -0.94 -3.71
N ALA A 85 -25.39 -0.84 -2.92
CA ALA A 85 -26.47 -1.81 -2.94
C ALA A 85 -27.08 -1.90 -4.37
N PRO A 86 -27.53 -3.09 -4.81
CA PRO A 86 -27.64 -4.34 -4.04
C PRO A 86 -26.35 -5.18 -3.99
N ASP A 87 -25.29 -4.79 -4.70
CA ASP A 87 -24.08 -5.60 -4.85
C ASP A 87 -23.31 -5.72 -3.54
N ASN A 88 -22.99 -4.60 -2.88
CA ASN A 88 -22.36 -4.54 -1.55
C ASN A 88 -21.04 -5.34 -1.41
N HIS A 89 -20.39 -5.73 -2.51
CA HIS A 89 -19.09 -6.39 -2.49
C HIS A 89 -17.95 -5.40 -2.28
N PHE A 90 -16.93 -5.83 -1.54
CA PHE A 90 -15.63 -5.17 -1.55
C PHE A 90 -14.97 -5.33 -2.92
N ALA A 91 -14.22 -4.31 -3.31
CA ALA A 91 -13.58 -4.25 -4.60
C ALA A 91 -12.29 -3.43 -4.51
N PHE A 92 -11.36 -3.74 -5.40
CA PHE A 92 -10.17 -2.93 -5.62
C PHE A 92 -10.38 -1.99 -6.79
N ARG A 93 -9.91 -0.76 -6.62
CA ARG A 93 -9.82 0.26 -7.66
C ARG A 93 -8.35 0.64 -7.85
N TYR A 94 -7.86 0.53 -9.07
CA TYR A 94 -6.55 1.01 -9.48
C TYR A 94 -6.71 2.19 -10.44
N THR A 95 -5.96 3.26 -10.22
CA THR A 95 -5.90 4.40 -11.15
C THR A 95 -4.51 4.45 -11.77
N VAL A 96 -4.43 4.36 -13.10
CA VAL A 96 -3.17 4.50 -13.84
C VAL A 96 -2.74 5.98 -13.77
N PRO A 97 -1.49 6.28 -13.37
CA PRO A 97 -0.95 7.64 -13.44
C PRO A 97 -0.99 8.19 -14.87
N ARG A 98 -1.45 9.44 -15.06
CA ARG A 98 -1.47 10.09 -16.39
C ARG A 98 -0.13 10.73 -16.72
N SER A 99 0.69 10.96 -15.70
CA SER A 99 2.00 11.60 -15.81
C SER A 99 2.94 11.11 -14.73
N SER A 100 4.24 11.41 -14.90
CA SER A 100 5.25 11.22 -13.86
C SER A 100 4.96 12.04 -12.59
N VAL A 101 4.31 13.20 -12.74
CA VAL A 101 3.88 14.05 -11.61
C VAL A 101 2.86 13.32 -10.75
N ASP A 102 1.88 12.65 -11.36
CA ASP A 102 0.86 11.87 -10.62
C ASP A 102 1.48 10.67 -9.90
N ALA A 103 2.43 10.00 -10.56
CA ALA A 103 3.17 8.89 -9.95
C ALA A 103 3.97 9.35 -8.72
N TYR A 104 4.63 10.51 -8.82
CA TYR A 104 5.39 11.08 -7.72
C TYR A 104 4.50 11.63 -6.59
N ALA A 105 3.33 12.19 -6.92
CA ALA A 105 2.34 12.60 -5.93
C ALA A 105 1.87 11.39 -5.10
N TRP A 106 1.56 10.27 -5.75
CA TRP A 106 1.23 9.02 -5.06
C TRP A 106 2.38 8.50 -4.18
N ALA A 107 3.63 8.56 -4.66
CA ALA A 107 4.77 8.11 -3.86
C ALA A 107 4.96 8.98 -2.61
N LYS A 108 4.76 10.30 -2.73
CA LYS A 108 4.80 11.22 -1.57
C LYS A 108 3.70 10.92 -0.55
N ASP A 109 2.52 10.52 -1.01
CA ASP A 109 1.38 10.20 -0.15
C ASP A 109 1.58 8.87 0.59
N THR A 110 2.16 7.87 -0.09
CA THR A 110 2.28 6.50 0.43
C THR A 110 3.63 6.18 1.07
N VAL A 111 4.63 7.05 0.93
CA VAL A 111 5.93 6.90 1.59
C VAL A 111 6.06 7.85 2.78
N VAL A 112 6.09 7.27 3.97
CA VAL A 112 6.11 8.00 5.23
C VAL A 112 7.53 7.98 5.82
N PHE A 113 8.22 9.11 5.72
CA PHE A 113 9.53 9.31 6.33
C PHE A 113 9.40 9.81 7.77
N HIS A 114 9.73 8.96 8.74
CA HIS A 114 9.67 9.31 10.15
C HIS A 114 10.87 10.17 10.57
N HIS A 115 10.63 11.11 11.48
CA HIS A 115 11.65 12.03 12.00
C HIS A 115 12.17 11.64 13.40
N HIS A 116 11.65 10.55 13.98
CA HIS A 116 11.96 10.14 15.34
C HIS A 116 13.38 9.60 15.50
N HIS A 117 13.83 9.56 16.76
CA HIS A 117 15.07 8.90 17.17
C HIS A 117 15.11 7.44 16.68
N PRO A 118 16.32 6.87 16.49
CA PRO A 118 16.45 5.47 16.13
C PRO A 118 15.66 4.56 17.07
N GLN A 119 14.77 3.75 16.51
CA GLN A 119 13.96 2.76 17.23
C GLN A 119 14.33 1.36 16.77
N SER A 120 14.17 0.37 17.65
CA SER A 120 14.34 -1.04 17.28
C SER A 120 13.27 -1.47 16.28
N LEU A 121 13.51 -2.63 15.62
CA LEU A 121 12.55 -3.17 14.67
C LEU A 121 11.18 -3.43 15.33
N TYR A 122 11.21 -3.96 16.55
CA TYR A 122 10.03 -4.29 17.34
C TYR A 122 9.25 -3.04 17.79
N GLN A 123 9.93 -2.04 18.35
CA GLN A 123 9.28 -0.82 18.83
C GLN A 123 8.49 -0.12 17.72
N LYS A 124 9.09 -0.01 16.54
CA LYS A 124 8.42 0.62 15.41
C LYS A 124 7.28 -0.24 14.85
N HIS A 125 7.37 -1.57 14.94
CA HIS A 125 6.26 -2.45 14.58
C HIS A 125 5.04 -2.23 15.48
N CYS A 126 5.23 -2.19 16.80
CA CYS A 126 4.16 -1.86 17.74
C CYS A 126 3.55 -0.48 17.47
N GLU A 127 4.39 0.53 17.22
CA GLU A 127 3.91 1.88 16.92
C GLU A 127 3.05 1.94 15.64
N LEU A 128 3.43 1.22 14.59
CA LEU A 128 2.63 1.17 13.35
C LEU A 128 1.29 0.47 13.56
N ARG A 129 1.27 -0.65 14.31
CA ARG A 129 0.02 -1.30 14.71
C ARG A 129 -0.91 -0.34 15.45
N ASP A 130 -0.36 0.41 16.41
CA ASP A 130 -1.18 1.23 17.31
C ASP A 130 -1.63 2.56 16.68
N LYS A 131 -0.92 3.07 15.66
CA LYS A 131 -1.13 4.44 15.14
C LYS A 131 -1.33 4.54 13.63
N ARG A 132 -1.02 3.50 12.87
CA ARG A 132 -0.94 3.54 11.40
C ARG A 132 -1.67 2.38 10.75
N TRP A 133 -2.47 1.62 11.47
CA TRP A 133 -3.46 0.75 10.86
C TRP A 133 -4.70 1.56 10.47
N TRP A 134 -5.33 1.19 9.37
CA TRP A 134 -6.51 1.86 8.85
C TRP A 134 -7.62 0.86 8.52
N PRO A 135 -8.89 1.25 8.57
CA PRO A 135 -9.99 0.39 8.09
C PRO A 135 -9.95 0.26 6.58
N CYS A 136 -10.54 -0.83 6.06
CA CYS A 136 -10.56 -1.14 4.63
C CYS A 136 -11.07 0.03 3.76
N LEU A 137 -12.15 0.69 4.18
CA LEU A 137 -12.76 1.81 3.46
C LEU A 137 -12.25 3.20 3.92
N GLY A 138 -11.10 3.26 4.58
CA GLY A 138 -10.50 4.50 5.09
C GLY A 138 -9.90 5.44 4.04
N GLY A 139 -10.00 5.11 2.75
CA GLY A 139 -9.44 5.92 1.65
C GLY A 139 -7.93 5.73 1.41
N HIS A 140 -7.27 4.88 2.20
CA HIS A 140 -5.86 4.56 2.03
C HIS A 140 -5.62 3.69 0.79
N HIS A 141 -4.41 3.82 0.25
CA HIS A 141 -3.88 2.82 -0.67
C HIS A 141 -3.65 1.51 0.08
N VAL A 142 -3.67 0.41 -0.67
CA VAL A 142 -3.50 -0.94 -0.13
C VAL A 142 -2.19 -1.09 0.62
N ALA A 143 -1.13 -0.38 0.23
CA ALA A 143 0.12 -0.37 0.97
C ALA A 143 0.69 1.04 1.21
N GLU A 144 1.35 1.18 2.35
CA GLU A 144 2.22 2.31 2.72
C GLU A 144 3.64 1.80 3.01
N LEU A 145 4.65 2.58 2.62
CA LEU A 145 6.05 2.34 2.96
C LEU A 145 6.47 3.31 4.07
N HIS A 146 6.84 2.78 5.22
CA HIS A 146 7.41 3.57 6.31
C HIS A 146 8.93 3.44 6.35
N VAL A 147 9.62 4.58 6.36
CA VAL A 147 11.08 4.65 6.43
C VAL A 147 11.47 5.39 7.70
N SER A 148 12.36 4.81 8.50
CA SER A 148 12.86 5.44 9.72
C SER A 148 14.33 5.09 9.98
N PRO A 149 15.04 5.91 10.79
CA PRO A 149 16.34 5.54 11.31
C PRO A 149 16.24 4.29 12.20
N SER A 150 17.30 3.48 12.23
CA SER A 150 17.48 2.36 13.14
C SER A 150 18.87 2.43 13.79
N PRO A 151 19.12 1.73 14.92
CA PRO A 151 20.44 1.70 15.54
C PRO A 151 21.57 1.21 14.62
N ILE A 152 21.24 0.47 13.55
CA ILE A 152 22.21 -0.10 12.60
C ILE A 152 22.21 0.60 11.24
N GLY A 153 21.42 1.67 11.06
CA GLY A 153 21.30 2.40 9.80
C GLY A 153 19.87 2.86 9.56
N TRP A 154 19.22 2.27 8.57
CA TRP A 154 17.83 2.57 8.20
C TRP A 154 16.96 1.33 8.31
N GLN A 155 15.67 1.53 8.45
CA GLN A 155 14.67 0.47 8.43
C GLN A 155 13.48 0.87 7.57
N PHE A 156 12.96 -0.11 6.86
CA PHE A 156 11.89 0.01 5.87
C PHE A 156 10.77 -0.95 6.26
N ARG A 157 9.53 -0.49 6.18
CA ARG A 157 8.36 -1.32 6.45
C ARG A 157 7.26 -1.09 5.44
N CYS A 158 6.92 -2.14 4.72
CA CYS A 158 5.70 -2.16 3.94
C CYS A 158 4.57 -2.61 4.87
N VAL A 159 3.61 -1.73 5.14
CA VAL A 159 2.34 -2.07 5.78
C VAL A 159 1.32 -2.19 4.67
N SER A 160 0.65 -3.33 4.58
CA SER A 160 -0.26 -3.62 3.48
C SER A 160 -1.52 -4.33 3.93
N MET A 161 -2.63 -4.03 3.27
CA MET A 161 -3.80 -4.89 3.24
C MET A 161 -3.52 -6.11 2.35
N LEU A 162 -4.28 -7.19 2.50
CA LEU A 162 -4.14 -8.34 1.60
C LEU A 162 -4.65 -7.98 0.20
N PHE A 163 -3.86 -8.27 -0.82
CA PHE A 163 -4.24 -8.10 -2.22
C PHE A 163 -3.62 -9.22 -3.06
N SER A 164 -4.35 -9.70 -4.07
CA SER A 164 -3.78 -10.54 -5.12
C SER A 164 -2.98 -9.70 -6.10
N SER A 165 -1.80 -10.18 -6.48
CA SER A 165 -0.93 -9.57 -7.50
C SER A 165 -1.37 -9.90 -8.93
N GLU A 166 -2.58 -10.42 -9.14
CA GLU A 166 -3.13 -10.64 -10.48
C GLU A 166 -2.94 -9.39 -11.34
N THR A 167 -2.19 -9.58 -12.43
CA THR A 167 -1.73 -8.51 -13.30
C THR A 167 -2.90 -7.86 -14.04
N LEU A 168 -2.79 -6.54 -14.25
CA LEU A 168 -3.60 -5.84 -15.24
C LEU A 168 -3.23 -6.44 -16.60
N ASN A 169 -4.15 -7.20 -17.21
CA ASN A 169 -3.99 -7.73 -18.57
C ASN A 169 -4.35 -6.66 -19.60
#